data_AF-A0A6B3NGU1-F1
#
_entry.id   AF-A0A6B3NGU1-F1
#
_cell.length_a   1.000
_cell.length_b   1.000
_cell.length_c   1.000
_cell.angle_alpha   90.00
_cell.angle_beta   90.00
_cell.angle_gamma   90.00
#
_symmetry.space_group_name_H-M   'P 1'
#
loop_
_entity.id
_entity.type
_entity.pdbx_description
1 polymer ?
#
loop_
_entity_poly.entity_id
_entity_poly.type
_entity_poly.pdbx_seq_one_letter_code
_entity_poly.pdbx_strand_id
1 'polypeptide(L)'
;MKPQNLEETLVWYYITGTYVLFFLGAQYVVAPMLAYFLVLYLVKKLWEQNEETPPEERISIPLGVWIWIVAMLVMGLALVVGHLEFNLGTVKTIKSFVNSFLRTWALLAVFPLIGCLKIRPQLIYRA
;
A
#
# COMPACT_ATOMS: atom_id res chain seq x y z
N MET A 1 7.02 23.05 -1.88
CA MET A 1 5.65 22.88 -1.30
C MET A 1 5.82 22.22 0.06
N LYS A 2 5.03 22.56 1.09
CA LYS A 2 5.17 21.93 2.41
C LYS A 2 4.06 20.89 2.63
N PRO A 3 4.39 19.67 3.10
CA PRO A 3 3.39 18.69 3.51
C PRO A 3 2.61 19.23 4.70
N GLN A 4 1.31 18.94 4.76
CA GLN A 4 0.42 19.41 5.83
C GLN A 4 0.11 18.32 6.86
N ASN A 5 0.13 17.06 6.42
CA ASN A 5 -0.30 15.92 7.22
C ASN A 5 0.82 14.87 7.30
N LEU A 6 0.66 13.88 8.18
CA LEU A 6 1.61 12.78 8.32
C LEU A 6 1.72 11.99 7.02
N GLU A 7 0.59 11.62 6.41
CA GLU A 7 0.55 10.89 5.14
C GLU A 7 1.30 11.62 4.02
N GLU A 8 1.12 12.93 3.90
CA GLU A 8 1.81 13.76 2.91
C GLU A 8 3.31 13.85 3.20
N THR A 9 3.68 13.97 4.48
CA THR A 9 5.08 14.10 4.89
C THR A 9 5.86 12.84 4.52
N LEU A 10 5.30 11.67 4.82
CA LEU A 10 5.95 10.40 4.48
C LEU A 10 6.07 10.20 2.96
N VAL A 11 5.01 10.48 2.22
CA VAL A 11 5.02 10.37 0.74
C VAL A 11 5.99 11.37 0.12
N TRP A 12 6.03 12.62 0.60
CA TRP A 12 6.94 13.65 0.12
C TRP A 12 8.42 13.25 0.29
N TYR A 13 8.81 12.84 1.50
CA TYR A 13 10.19 12.45 1.77
C TYR A 13 10.59 11.17 1.02
N TYR A 14 9.65 10.24 0.83
CA TYR A 14 9.89 9.07 0.01
C TYR A 14 10.15 9.45 -1.46
N ILE A 15 9.30 10.28 -2.07
CA ILE A 15 9.45 10.67 -3.49
C ILE A 15 10.73 11.50 -3.69
N THR A 16 10.95 12.52 -2.88
CA THR A 16 12.17 13.36 -2.99
C THR A 16 13.45 12.57 -2.68
N GLY A 17 13.37 11.56 -1.81
CA GLY A 17 14.46 10.64 -1.49
C GLY A 17 14.67 9.51 -2.50
N THR A 18 13.86 9.41 -3.56
CA THR A 18 13.87 8.28 -4.51
C THR A 18 15.27 8.00 -5.07
N TYR A 19 16.01 9.04 -5.49
CA TYR A 19 17.34 8.85 -6.07
C TYR A 19 18.34 8.26 -5.07
N VAL A 20 18.28 8.67 -3.81
CA VAL A 20 19.15 8.13 -2.74
C VAL A 20 18.76 6.68 -2.44
N LEU A 21 17.46 6.40 -2.31
CA LEU A 21 16.95 5.05 -2.08
C LEU A 21 17.28 4.10 -3.24
N PHE A 22 17.22 4.61 -4.47
CA PHE A 22 17.59 3.88 -5.68
C PHE A 22 19.08 3.54 -5.68
N PHE A 23 19.95 4.52 -5.41
CA PHE A 23 21.40 4.30 -5.30
C PHE A 23 21.75 3.24 -4.23
N LEU A 24 21.03 3.24 -3.11
CA LEU A 24 21.22 2.25 -2.04
C LEU A 24 20.55 0.90 -2.32
N GLY A 25 19.81 0.75 -3.43
CA GLY A 25 19.00 -0.44 -3.72
C GLY A 25 17.84 -0.68 -2.73
N ALA A 26 17.55 0.29 -1.87
CA ALA A 26 16.58 0.18 -0.78
C ALA A 26 15.12 0.31 -1.26
N GLN A 27 14.90 0.76 -2.50
CA GLN A 27 13.58 1.06 -3.05
C GLN A 27 12.62 -0.14 -2.97
N TYR A 28 13.10 -1.35 -3.25
CA TYR A 28 12.30 -2.59 -3.18
C TYR A 28 11.84 -2.98 -1.78
N VAL A 29 12.41 -2.36 -0.74
CA VAL A 29 12.06 -2.62 0.66
C VAL A 29 11.25 -1.45 1.22
N VAL A 30 11.70 -0.22 0.98
CA VAL A 30 11.10 0.98 1.54
C VAL A 30 9.72 1.26 0.94
N ALA A 31 9.52 1.08 -0.37
CA ALA A 31 8.21 1.31 -0.99
C ALA A 31 7.10 0.41 -0.41
N PRO A 32 7.24 -0.93 -0.40
CA PRO A 32 6.23 -1.79 0.20
C PRO A 32 6.04 -1.48 1.69
N MET A 33 7.13 -1.27 2.44
CA MET A 33 7.06 -1.00 3.87
C MET A 33 6.25 0.26 4.17
N LEU A 34 6.52 1.35 3.46
CA LEU A 34 5.77 2.59 3.59
C LEU A 34 4.30 2.41 3.18
N ALA A 35 4.05 1.69 2.09
CA ALA A 35 2.69 1.44 1.61
C ALA A 35 1.84 0.68 2.65
N TYR A 36 2.37 -0.41 3.21
CA TYR A 36 1.66 -1.18 4.24
C TYR A 36 1.52 -0.41 5.56
N PHE A 37 2.51 0.41 5.94
CA PHE A 37 2.36 1.32 7.07
C PHE A 37 1.20 2.30 6.87
N LEU A 38 1.08 2.90 5.68
CA LEU A 38 -0.02 3.78 5.34
C LEU A 38 -1.37 3.05 5.28
N VAL A 39 -1.42 1.77 4.88
CA VAL A 39 -2.63 0.93 5.00
C VAL A 39 -3.03 0.76 6.46
N LEU A 40 -2.10 0.43 7.36
CA LEU A 40 -2.41 0.32 8.79
C LEU A 40 -2.94 1.64 9.35
N TYR A 41 -2.34 2.75 8.94
CA TYR A 41 -2.79 4.08 9.32
C TYR A 41 -4.19 4.42 8.77
N LEU A 42 -4.47 4.03 7.52
CA LEU A 42 -5.80 4.17 6.91
C LEU A 42 -6.86 3.34 7.65
N VAL A 43 -6.56 2.08 7.97
CA VAL A 43 -7.46 1.21 8.76
C VAL A 43 -7.75 1.83 10.12
N LYS A 44 -6.72 2.37 10.78
CA LYS A 44 -6.88 3.10 12.04
C LYS A 44 -7.82 4.30 11.88
N LYS A 45 -7.59 5.16 10.87
CA LYS A 45 -8.48 6.32 10.60
C LYS A 45 -9.92 5.90 10.33
N LEU A 46 -10.13 4.82 9.57
CA LEU A 46 -11.46 4.29 9.29
C LEU A 46 -12.16 3.74 10.54
N TRP A 47 -11.38 3.16 11.46
CA TRP A 47 -11.90 2.67 12.75
C TRP A 47 -12.28 3.81 13.70
N GLU A 48 -11.50 4.90 13.70
CA GLU A 48 -11.74 6.08 14.53
C GLU A 48 -12.82 7.02 13.94
N GLN A 49 -13.16 6.86 12.66
CA GLN A 49 -14.17 7.66 11.98
C GLN A 49 -15.57 7.39 12.57
N ASN A 50 -16.21 8.46 13.05
CA ASN A 50 -17.55 8.45 13.64
C ASN A 50 -18.47 9.49 12.98
N GLU A 51 -19.71 9.62 13.45
CA GLU A 51 -20.67 10.59 12.90
C GLU A 51 -20.23 12.05 13.12
N GLU A 52 -19.45 12.31 14.16
CA GLU A 52 -18.90 13.64 14.48
C GLU A 52 -17.69 14.02 13.60
N THR A 53 -17.14 13.07 12.84
CA THR A 53 -15.98 13.33 11.98
C THR A 53 -16.37 14.30 10.85
N PRO A 54 -15.64 15.43 10.69
CA PRO A 54 -15.91 16.42 9.65
C PRO A 54 -16.01 15.78 8.25
N PRO A 55 -16.99 16.18 7.41
CA PRO A 55 -17.14 15.62 6.07
C PRO A 55 -15.87 15.69 5.21
N GLU A 56 -15.05 16.72 5.43
CA GLU A 56 -13.76 16.93 4.75
C GLU A 56 -12.68 15.92 5.16
N GLU A 57 -12.74 15.37 6.37
CA GLU A 57 -11.81 14.36 6.88
C GLU A 57 -12.31 12.94 6.64
N ARG A 58 -13.62 12.75 6.39
CA ARG A 58 -14.19 11.43 6.10
C ARG A 58 -13.50 10.78 4.91
N ILE A 59 -13.17 9.52 5.10
CA ILE A 59 -12.57 8.64 4.13
C ILE A 59 -13.64 7.67 3.64
N SER A 60 -13.78 7.56 2.32
CA SER A 60 -14.63 6.57 1.67
C SER A 60 -13.78 5.79 0.67
N ILE A 61 -13.90 4.47 0.71
CA ILE A 61 -13.21 3.59 -0.23
C ILE A 61 -14.15 3.36 -1.42
N PRO A 62 -13.83 3.83 -2.63
CA PRO A 62 -14.69 3.65 -3.79
C PRO A 62 -14.72 2.18 -4.22
N LEU A 63 -15.81 1.77 -4.88
CA LEU A 63 -16.02 0.39 -5.32
C LEU A 63 -14.87 -0.14 -6.21
N GLY A 64 -14.27 0.73 -7.03
CA GLY A 64 -13.12 0.34 -7.87
C GLY A 64 -11.91 -0.14 -7.07
N VAL A 65 -11.66 0.45 -5.90
CA VAL A 65 -10.57 0.02 -5.01
C VAL A 65 -10.91 -1.34 -4.38
N TRP A 66 -12.16 -1.56 -4.00
CA TRP A 66 -12.62 -2.88 -3.53
C TRP A 66 -12.42 -3.98 -4.56
N ILE A 67 -12.70 -3.71 -5.83
CA ILE A 67 -12.47 -4.66 -6.93
C ILE A 67 -10.99 -5.06 -6.98
N TRP A 68 -10.07 -4.10 -6.90
CA TRP A 68 -8.62 -4.38 -6.88
C TRP A 68 -8.20 -5.20 -5.67
N ILE A 69 -8.73 -4.89 -4.48
CA ILE A 69 -8.46 -5.65 -3.25
C ILE A 69 -8.90 -7.10 -3.44
N VAL A 70 -10.13 -7.33 -3.87
CA VAL A 70 -10.67 -8.68 -4.10
C VAL A 70 -9.86 -9.41 -5.17
N ALA A 71 -9.53 -8.77 -6.28
CA ALA A 71 -8.73 -9.36 -7.35
C ALA A 71 -7.34 -9.80 -6.84
N MET A 72 -6.66 -8.96 -6.05
CA MET A 72 -5.36 -9.32 -5.49
C MET A 72 -5.46 -10.43 -4.44
N LEU A 73 -6.52 -10.45 -3.63
CA LEU A 73 -6.74 -11.55 -2.68
C LEU A 73 -6.93 -12.88 -3.41
N VAL A 74 -7.73 -12.91 -4.48
CA VAL A 74 -7.91 -14.10 -5.32
C VAL A 74 -6.58 -14.54 -5.94
N MET A 75 -5.79 -13.60 -6.47
CA MET A 75 -4.45 -13.89 -7.00
C MET A 75 -3.52 -14.49 -5.94
N GLY A 76 -3.53 -13.95 -4.72
CA GLY A 76 -2.74 -14.46 -3.59
C GLY A 76 -3.16 -15.88 -3.19
N LEU A 77 -4.48 -16.16 -3.17
CA LEU A 77 -5.00 -17.50 -2.91
C LEU A 77 -4.59 -18.49 -4.01
N ALA A 78 -4.73 -18.10 -5.28
CA ALA A 78 -4.32 -18.93 -6.41
C ALA A 78 -2.82 -19.28 -6.35
N LEU A 79 -1.98 -18.32 -5.94
CA LEU A 79 -0.56 -18.56 -5.73
C LEU A 79 -0.32 -19.63 -4.64
N VAL A 80 -1.00 -19.53 -3.50
CA VAL A 80 -0.85 -20.51 -2.41
C VAL A 80 -1.34 -21.89 -2.84
N VAL A 81 -2.53 -21.98 -3.46
CA VAL A 81 -3.10 -23.25 -3.96
C VAL A 81 -2.15 -23.90 -4.96
N GLY A 82 -1.63 -23.15 -5.93
CA GLY A 82 -0.65 -23.68 -6.88
C GLY A 82 0.60 -24.22 -6.19
N HIS A 83 1.12 -23.55 -5.14
CA HIS A 83 2.27 -24.07 -4.41
C HIS A 83 1.96 -25.38 -3.66
N LEU A 84 0.73 -25.54 -3.17
CA LEU A 84 0.28 -26.77 -2.52
C LEU A 84 0.14 -27.91 -3.54
N GLU A 85 -0.48 -27.66 -4.69
CA GLU A 85 -0.65 -28.66 -5.76
C GLU A 85 0.69 -29.16 -6.30
N PHE A 86 1.64 -28.26 -6.55
CA PHE A 86 2.98 -28.60 -7.02
C PHE A 86 3.94 -29.06 -5.91
N ASN A 87 3.46 -29.25 -4.67
CA ASN A 87 4.26 -29.70 -3.52
C ASN A 87 5.57 -28.94 -3.34
N LEU A 88 5.54 -27.62 -3.54
CA LEU A 88 6.74 -26.75 -3.53
C LEU A 88 7.33 -26.56 -2.12
N GLY A 89 6.63 -27.00 -1.08
CA GLY A 89 7.03 -26.91 0.32
C GLY A 89 6.73 -25.55 0.96
N THR A 90 6.42 -25.57 2.26
CA THR A 90 5.96 -24.40 3.03
C THR A 90 6.95 -23.23 3.01
N VAL A 91 8.26 -23.51 3.07
CA VAL A 91 9.30 -22.47 3.05
C VAL A 91 9.29 -21.70 1.73
N LYS A 92 9.11 -22.38 0.60
CA LYS A 92 9.04 -21.75 -0.72
C LYS A 92 7.76 -20.95 -0.88
N THR A 93 6.63 -21.47 -0.38
CA THR A 93 5.35 -20.75 -0.36
C THR A 93 5.47 -19.44 0.42
N ILE A 94 6.02 -19.47 1.63
CA ILE A 94 6.20 -18.25 2.45
C ILE A 94 7.12 -17.25 1.73
N LYS A 95 8.27 -17.70 1.19
CA LYS A 95 9.18 -16.81 0.46
C LYS A 95 8.50 -16.19 -0.77
N SER A 96 7.77 -16.98 -1.55
CA SER A 96 7.07 -16.51 -2.74
C SER A 96 5.96 -15.53 -2.37
N PHE A 97 5.16 -15.85 -1.35
CA PHE A 97 4.07 -15.00 -0.89
C PHE A 97 4.58 -13.67 -0.32
N VAL A 98 5.58 -13.71 0.56
CA VAL A 98 6.09 -12.50 1.23
C VAL A 98 6.99 -11.68 0.32
N ASN A 99 7.96 -12.29 -0.37
CA ASN A 99 8.94 -11.54 -1.14
C ASN A 99 8.49 -11.23 -2.58
N SER A 100 7.66 -12.08 -3.19
CA SER A 100 7.14 -11.79 -4.53
C SER A 100 5.78 -11.12 -4.42
N PHE A 101 4.77 -11.83 -3.90
CA PHE A 101 3.40 -11.34 -3.96
C PHE A 101 3.17 -10.05 -3.14
N LEU A 102 3.50 -10.01 -1.85
CA LEU A 102 3.26 -8.82 -1.01
C LEU A 102 4.13 -7.63 -1.41
N ARG A 103 5.38 -7.83 -1.82
CA ARG A 103 6.27 -6.71 -2.18
C ARG A 103 6.04 -6.15 -3.57
N THR A 104 5.37 -6.86 -4.48
CA THR A 104 5.15 -6.38 -5.85
C THR A 104 3.68 -6.40 -6.25
N TRP A 105 3.09 -7.57 -6.42
CA TRP A 105 1.75 -7.72 -7.01
C TRP A 105 0.65 -7.13 -6.14
N ALA A 106 0.67 -7.40 -4.84
CA ALA A 106 -0.31 -6.88 -3.90
C ALA A 106 -0.29 -5.34 -3.84
N LEU A 107 0.84 -4.70 -4.19
CA LEU A 107 0.93 -3.25 -4.22
C LEU A 107 -0.01 -2.61 -5.24
N LEU A 108 -0.43 -3.34 -6.28
CA LEU A 108 -1.43 -2.87 -7.25
C LEU A 108 -2.79 -2.58 -6.59
N ALA A 109 -3.15 -3.27 -5.52
CA ALA A 109 -4.34 -2.96 -4.72
C ALA A 109 -4.05 -1.99 -3.56
N VAL A 110 -2.86 -2.11 -2.96
CA VAL A 110 -2.46 -1.26 -1.83
C VAL A 110 -2.32 0.20 -2.24
N PHE A 111 -1.73 0.51 -3.39
CA PHE A 111 -1.54 1.91 -3.81
C PHE A 111 -2.85 2.67 -4.07
N PRO A 112 -3.84 2.11 -4.78
CA PRO A 112 -5.16 2.73 -4.86
C PRO A 112 -5.82 2.89 -3.49
N LEU A 113 -5.64 1.92 -2.59
CA LEU A 113 -6.21 1.96 -1.25
C LEU A 113 -5.63 3.10 -0.39
N ILE A 114 -4.30 3.23 -0.32
CA ILE A 114 -3.68 4.35 0.41
C ILE A 114 -3.94 5.69 -0.27
N GLY A 115 -4.25 5.69 -1.57
CA GLY A 115 -4.70 6.88 -2.31
C GLY A 115 -6.04 7.44 -1.80
N CYS A 116 -6.80 6.68 -1.00
CA CYS A 116 -7.99 7.18 -0.30
C CYS A 116 -7.64 8.07 0.92
N LEU A 117 -6.38 8.09 1.36
CA LEU A 117 -5.90 9.07 2.35
C LEU A 117 -5.93 10.48 1.77
N LYS A 118 -5.96 11.48 2.66
CA LYS A 118 -6.02 12.89 2.29
C LYS A 118 -4.62 13.39 1.87
N ILE A 119 -4.18 12.96 0.70
CA ILE A 119 -2.91 13.36 0.09
C ILE A 119 -3.21 14.25 -1.12
N ARG A 120 -2.69 15.49 -1.12
CA ARG A 120 -2.92 16.42 -2.23
C ARG A 120 -2.20 15.96 -3.51
N PRO A 121 -2.89 15.83 -4.65
CA PRO A 121 -2.25 15.45 -5.90
C PRO A 121 -1.13 16.41 -6.33
N GLN A 122 -1.27 17.71 -6.03
CA GLN A 122 -0.25 18.71 -6.34
C GLN A 122 1.08 18.45 -5.61
N LEU A 123 1.03 17.80 -4.44
CA LEU A 123 2.22 17.42 -3.70
C LEU A 123 2.97 16.30 -4.42
N ILE A 124 2.25 15.31 -4.96
CA ILE A 124 2.83 14.19 -5.71
C ILE A 124 3.49 14.68 -7.00
N TYR A 125 2.82 15.57 -7.76
CA TYR A 125 3.35 16.06 -9.05
C TYR A 125 4.55 17.01 -8.93
N ARG A 126 4.82 17.53 -7.73
CA ARG A 126 5.86 18.54 -7.48
C ARG A 126 6.97 18.06 -6.55
N ALA A 127 6.91 16.81 -6.11
CA ALA A 127 7.94 16.13 -5.33
C ALA A 127 9.02 15.61 -6.27
#